data_AF-A0A524FCX8-F1
#
_entry.id   AF-A0A524FCX8-F1
#
_cell.length_a   1.000
_cell.length_b   1.000
_cell.length_c   1.000
_cell.angle_alpha   90.00
_cell.angle_beta   90.00
_cell.angle_gamma   90.00
#
_symmetry.space_group_name_H-M   'P 1'
#
loop_
_entity.id
_entity.type
_entity.pdbx_description
1 polymer ?
#
loop_
_entity_poly.entity_id
_entity_poly.type
_entity_poly.pdbx_seq_one_letter_code
_entity_poly.pdbx_strand_id
1 'polypeptide(L)'
;MNIEEFIKQLNKAQDLMSQEKYKEAIVLLEELKEIDKETNLNYNLTHRLYQLSSNCQSLYNQKIILMHINEISKNSTSLTLQKLNQILKDEFKINLEEKILVREIELLILRGLLSCRIEDNKILF
;
A
#
# COMPACT_ATOMS: atom_id res chain seq x y z
N MET A 1 -2.07 -15.60 22.46
CA MET A 1 -2.33 -16.31 21.19
C MET A 1 -1.28 -17.41 21.02
N ASN A 2 -1.63 -18.59 20.50
CA ASN A 2 -0.62 -19.63 20.19
C ASN A 2 -0.09 -19.46 18.75
N ILE A 3 0.98 -20.18 18.40
CA ILE A 3 1.64 -20.05 17.09
C ILE A 3 0.70 -20.45 15.94
N GLU A 4 -0.11 -21.49 16.11
CA GLU A 4 -1.06 -21.96 15.08
C GLU A 4 -2.12 -20.90 14.78
N GLU A 5 -2.69 -20.27 15.81
CA GLU A 5 -3.64 -19.19 15.65
C GLU A 5 -2.99 -17.96 15.03
N PHE A 6 -1.74 -17.64 15.38
CA PHE A 6 -0.98 -16.56 14.75
C PHE A 6 -0.81 -16.78 13.23
N ILE A 7 -0.42 -18.00 12.83
CA ILE A 7 -0.29 -18.38 11.41
C ILE A 7 -1.64 -18.28 10.70
N LYS A 8 -2.73 -18.71 11.34
CA LYS A 8 -4.08 -18.61 10.79
C LYS A 8 -4.50 -17.16 10.56
N GLN A 9 -4.21 -16.27 11.50
CA GLN A 9 -4.48 -14.84 11.35
C GLN A 9 -3.61 -14.19 10.25
N LEU A 10 -2.33 -14.59 10.12
CA LEU A 10 -1.50 -14.16 8.99
C LEU A 10 -2.08 -14.58 7.64
N ASN A 11 -2.55 -15.83 7.52
CA ASN A 11 -3.20 -16.31 6.31
C ASN A 11 -4.50 -15.55 6.02
N LYS A 12 -5.30 -15.26 7.06
CA LYS A 12 -6.50 -14.43 6.94
C LYS A 12 -6.18 -13.02 6.43
N ALA A 13 -5.10 -12.39 6.90
CA ALA A 13 -4.66 -11.10 6.37
C ALA A 13 -4.31 -11.18 4.87
N GLN A 14 -3.64 -12.26 4.46
CA GLN A 14 -3.32 -12.51 3.06
C GLN A 14 -4.58 -12.74 2.20
N ASP A 15 -5.58 -13.46 2.73
CA ASP A 15 -6.88 -13.64 2.06
C ASP A 15 -7.62 -12.30 1.90
N LEU A 16 -7.62 -11.45 2.93
CA LEU A 16 -8.19 -10.10 2.86
C LEU A 16 -7.49 -9.26 1.78
N MET A 17 -6.16 -9.35 1.68
CA MET A 17 -5.39 -8.67 0.62
C MET A 17 -5.78 -9.16 -0.77
N SER A 18 -5.99 -10.48 -0.97
CA SER A 18 -6.42 -11.04 -2.25
C SER A 18 -7.81 -10.57 -2.68
N GLN A 19 -8.65 -10.20 -1.71
CA GLN A 19 -9.99 -9.62 -1.92
C GLN A 19 -9.95 -8.08 -1.99
N GLU A 20 -8.76 -7.48 -2.03
CA GLU A 20 -8.52 -6.03 -1.97
C GLU A 20 -9.10 -5.31 -0.73
N LYS A 21 -9.34 -6.05 0.36
CA LYS A 21 -9.81 -5.52 1.65
C LYS A 21 -8.62 -5.02 2.49
N TYR A 22 -7.84 -4.11 1.90
CA TYR A 22 -6.55 -3.72 2.48
C TYR A 22 -6.66 -3.02 3.84
N LYS A 23 -7.72 -2.25 4.10
CA LYS A 23 -7.91 -1.61 5.42
C LYS A 23 -8.09 -2.64 6.53
N GLU A 24 -8.91 -3.66 6.29
CA GLU A 24 -9.13 -4.76 7.25
C GLU A 24 -7.85 -5.57 7.45
N ALA A 25 -7.11 -5.84 6.36
CA ALA A 25 -5.82 -6.51 6.42
C ALA A 25 -4.78 -5.69 7.22
N ILE A 26 -4.70 -4.37 7.03
CA ILE A 26 -3.80 -3.49 7.78
C ILE A 26 -4.09 -3.55 9.28
N VAL A 27 -5.36 -3.41 9.69
CA VAL A 27 -5.74 -3.49 11.11
C VAL A 27 -5.30 -4.83 11.72
N LEU A 28 -5.61 -5.94 11.04
CA LEU A 28 -5.22 -7.26 11.50
C LEU A 28 -3.68 -7.43 11.59
N LEU A 29 -2.94 -6.89 10.63
CA LEU A 29 -1.47 -6.97 10.62
C LEU A 29 -0.83 -6.11 11.72
N GLU A 30 -1.41 -4.95 12.05
CA GLU A 30 -0.97 -4.16 13.20
C GLU A 30 -1.25 -4.88 14.54
N GLU A 31 -2.42 -5.50 14.69
CA GLU A 31 -2.72 -6.34 15.86
C GLU A 31 -1.71 -7.48 16.02
N LEU A 32 -1.34 -8.14 14.91
CA LEU A 32 -0.33 -9.20 14.93
C LEU A 32 1.08 -8.68 15.26
N LYS A 33 1.43 -7.44 14.89
CA LYS A 33 2.70 -6.82 15.28
C LYS A 33 2.76 -6.55 16.78
N GLU A 34 1.67 -6.10 17.39
CA GLU A 34 1.64 -5.91 18.84
C GLU A 34 1.84 -7.26 19.57
N ILE A 35 1.23 -8.33 19.06
CA ILE A 35 1.44 -9.68 19.60
C ILE A 35 2.91 -10.14 19.43
N ASP A 36 3.53 -9.90 18.28
CA ASP A 36 4.94 -10.24 18.02
C ASP A 36 5.89 -9.52 19.01
N LYS A 37 5.60 -8.28 19.41
CA LYS A 37 6.41 -7.58 20.44
C LYS A 37 6.34 -8.26 21.81
N GLU A 38 5.21 -8.89 22.13
CA GLU A 38 4.97 -9.55 23.43
C GLU A 38 5.36 -11.03 23.41
N THR A 39 5.71 -11.60 22.24
CA THR A 39 5.93 -13.03 22.07
C THR A 39 7.26 -13.33 21.37
N ASN A 40 7.94 -14.39 21.80
CA ASN A 40 9.16 -14.85 21.13
C ASN A 40 8.81 -15.71 19.89
N LEU A 41 8.26 -15.07 18.85
CA LEU A 41 8.06 -15.73 17.56
C LEU A 41 9.40 -16.06 16.91
N ASN A 42 9.43 -17.12 16.11
CA ASN A 42 10.62 -17.42 15.33
C ASN A 42 10.81 -16.37 14.22
N TYR A 43 12.07 -16.17 13.83
CA TYR A 43 12.47 -15.19 12.82
C TYR A 43 11.64 -15.28 11.53
N ASN A 44 11.29 -16.48 11.06
CA ASN A 44 10.56 -16.66 9.81
C ASN A 44 9.14 -16.10 9.90
N LEU A 45 8.47 -16.26 11.03
CA LEU A 45 7.11 -15.74 11.26
C LEU A 45 7.12 -14.23 11.38
N THR A 46 8.04 -13.68 12.18
CA THR A 46 8.24 -12.23 12.31
C THR A 46 8.54 -11.63 10.94
N HIS A 47 9.53 -12.16 10.21
CA HIS A 47 9.86 -11.68 8.87
C HIS A 47 8.67 -11.72 7.92
N ARG A 48 7.89 -12.82 7.90
CA ARG A 48 6.69 -12.93 7.07
C ARG A 48 5.64 -11.88 7.44
N LEU A 49 5.40 -11.63 8.73
CA LEU A 49 4.47 -10.60 9.21
C LEU A 49 4.84 -9.21 8.67
N TYR A 50 6.10 -8.81 8.85
CA TYR A 50 6.55 -7.48 8.45
C TYR A 50 6.57 -7.32 6.93
N GLN A 51 6.93 -8.37 6.17
CA GLN A 51 6.79 -8.37 4.71
C GLN A 51 5.34 -8.21 4.28
N LEU A 52 4.42 -8.97 4.86
CA LEU A 52 3.01 -8.92 4.51
C LEU A 52 2.39 -7.55 4.84
N SER A 53 2.74 -6.99 5.99
CA SER A 53 2.34 -5.63 6.38
C SER A 53 2.86 -4.57 5.40
N SER A 54 4.15 -4.62 5.04
CA SER A 54 4.73 -3.69 4.07
C SER A 54 4.04 -3.81 2.70
N ASN A 55 3.82 -5.03 2.23
CA ASN A 55 3.11 -5.29 0.97
C ASN A 55 1.67 -4.79 1.01
N CYS A 56 0.94 -5.02 2.11
CA CYS A 56 -0.44 -4.57 2.27
C CYS A 56 -0.54 -3.04 2.23
N GLN A 57 0.38 -2.34 2.91
CA GLN A 57 0.42 -0.89 2.88
C GLN A 57 0.70 -0.34 1.48
N SER A 58 1.67 -0.94 0.77
CA SER A 58 2.01 -0.58 -0.61
C SER A 58 0.82 -0.80 -1.55
N LEU A 59 0.13 -1.94 -1.47
CA LEU A 59 -1.07 -2.22 -2.27
C LEU A 59 -2.23 -1.27 -1.96
N TYR A 60 -2.44 -0.94 -0.68
CA TYR A 60 -3.43 0.06 -0.30
C TYR A 60 -3.12 1.43 -0.91
N ASN A 61 -1.87 1.90 -0.79
CA ASN A 61 -1.43 3.16 -1.37
C ASN A 61 -1.63 3.16 -2.89
N GLN A 62 -1.20 2.09 -3.57
CA GLN A 62 -1.36 1.91 -5.01
C GLN A 62 -2.82 1.97 -5.46
N LYS A 63 -3.74 1.34 -4.72
CA LYS A 63 -5.18 1.37 -5.03
C LYS A 63 -5.71 2.81 -5.02
N ILE A 64 -5.36 3.60 -4.00
CA ILE A 64 -5.79 4.99 -3.89
C ILE A 64 -5.13 5.86 -4.96
N ILE A 65 -3.82 5.73 -5.17
CA ILE A 65 -3.07 6.46 -6.21
C ILE A 65 -3.69 6.20 -7.59
N LEU A 66 -3.91 4.94 -7.95
CA LEU A 66 -4.47 4.53 -9.22
C LEU A 66 -5.86 5.14 -9.44
N MET A 67 -6.71 5.10 -8.42
CA MET A 67 -8.05 5.69 -8.47
C MET A 67 -8.00 7.19 -8.80
N HIS A 68 -7.16 7.97 -8.12
CA HIS A 68 -7.07 9.42 -8.35
C HIS A 68 -6.43 9.78 -9.68
N ILE A 69 -5.36 9.08 -10.06
CA ILE A 69 -4.72 9.33 -11.35
C ILE A 69 -5.71 9.07 -12.49
N ASN A 70 -6.45 7.96 -12.44
CA ASN A 70 -7.48 7.64 -13.44
C ASN A 70 -8.63 8.64 -13.49
N GLU A 71 -8.97 9.28 -12.36
CA GLU A 71 -10.01 10.31 -12.35
C GLU A 71 -9.50 11.63 -12.94
N ILE A 72 -8.28 12.03 -12.59
CA ILE A 72 -7.67 13.28 -13.06
C ILE A 72 -7.33 13.20 -14.55
N SER A 73 -6.85 12.06 -15.03
CA SER A 73 -6.46 11.87 -16.44
C SER A 73 -7.63 12.01 -17.43
N LYS A 74 -8.88 11.87 -16.97
CA LYS A 74 -10.08 12.12 -17.79
C LYS A 74 -10.20 13.58 -18.24
N ASN A 75 -9.70 14.52 -17.43
CA ASN A 75 -9.94 15.96 -17.59
C ASN A 75 -8.65 16.78 -17.67
N SER A 76 -7.50 16.14 -17.66
CA SER A 76 -6.19 16.79 -17.63
C SER A 76 -5.18 15.93 -18.35
N THR A 77 -4.14 16.55 -18.91
CA THR A 77 -3.03 15.86 -19.58
C THR A 77 -1.84 15.62 -18.66
N SER A 78 -1.82 16.25 -17.48
CA SER A 78 -0.73 16.12 -16.52
C SER A 78 -1.16 16.42 -15.08
N LEU A 79 -0.36 15.94 -14.13
CA LEU A 79 -0.50 16.16 -12.69
C LEU A 79 0.87 16.26 -12.03
N THR A 80 1.11 17.25 -11.15
CA THR A 80 2.36 17.31 -10.38
C THR A 80 2.33 16.32 -9.21
N LEU A 81 3.49 15.74 -8.84
CA LEU A 81 3.56 14.81 -7.70
C LEU A 81 3.15 15.51 -6.39
N GLN A 82 3.51 16.77 -6.23
CA GLN A 82 3.09 17.59 -5.08
C GLN A 82 1.58 17.70 -4.97
N LYS A 83 0.88 17.94 -6.09
CA LYS A 83 -0.59 18.03 -6.10
C LYS A 83 -1.21 16.68 -5.78
N LEU A 84 -0.68 15.59 -6.34
CA LEU A 84 -1.13 14.25 -5.99
C LEU A 84 -0.95 13.96 -4.49
N ASN A 85 0.23 14.25 -3.93
CA ASN A 85 0.51 14.00 -2.52
C ASN A 85 -0.41 14.82 -1.60
N GLN A 86 -0.72 16.07 -1.97
CA GLN A 86 -1.66 16.91 -1.24
C GLN A 86 -3.08 16.30 -1.23
N ILE A 87 -3.56 15.80 -2.39
CA ILE A 87 -4.85 15.10 -2.50
C ILE A 87 -4.88 13.87 -1.58
N LEU A 88 -3.84 13.03 -1.66
CA LEU A 88 -3.72 11.82 -0.83
C LEU A 88 -3.74 12.15 0.67
N LYS A 89 -3.09 13.24 1.06
CA LYS A 89 -3.04 13.70 2.46
C LYS A 89 -4.39 14.24 2.93
N ASP A 90 -5.06 15.05 2.12
CA ASP A 90 -6.28 15.71 2.53
C ASP A 90 -7.45 14.73 2.61
N GLU A 91 -7.61 13.89 1.59
CA GLU A 91 -8.75 13.00 1.43
C GLU A 91 -8.57 11.63 2.12
N PHE A 92 -7.35 11.08 2.13
CA PHE A 92 -7.10 9.70 2.63
C PHE A 92 -6.18 9.65 3.85
N LYS A 93 -5.70 10.81 4.32
CA LYS A 93 -4.69 10.91 5.39
C LYS A 93 -3.43 10.10 5.11
N ILE A 94 -3.12 9.89 3.82
CA ILE A 94 -1.90 9.22 3.38
C ILE A 94 -0.85 10.30 3.14
N ASN A 95 0.24 10.24 3.91
CA ASN A 95 1.38 11.15 3.77
C ASN A 95 2.60 10.36 3.32
N LEU A 96 2.87 10.33 2.02
CA LEU A 96 4.04 9.63 1.47
C LEU A 96 5.18 10.61 1.26
N GLU A 97 6.40 10.16 1.54
CA GLU A 97 7.58 10.82 0.99
C GLU A 97 7.53 10.76 -0.54
N GLU A 98 8.01 11.81 -1.20
CA GLU A 98 7.97 11.91 -2.67
C GLU A 98 8.61 10.70 -3.35
N LYS A 99 9.74 10.20 -2.82
CA LYS A 99 10.41 9.00 -3.32
C LYS A 99 9.54 7.74 -3.23
N ILE A 100 8.74 7.62 -2.16
CA ILE A 100 7.80 6.50 -1.99
C ILE A 100 6.66 6.66 -2.99
N LEU A 101 6.08 7.84 -3.12
CA LEU A 101 5.03 8.12 -4.09
C LEU A 101 5.46 7.78 -5.52
N VAL A 102 6.64 8.22 -5.94
CA VAL A 102 7.22 7.88 -7.25
C VAL A 102 7.34 6.37 -7.41
N ARG A 103 7.92 5.67 -6.42
CA ARG A 103 8.06 4.22 -6.44
C ARG A 103 6.71 3.50 -6.60
N GLU A 104 5.68 3.94 -5.89
CA GLU A 104 4.35 3.33 -6.00
C GLU A 104 3.73 3.53 -7.39
N ILE A 105 3.92 4.71 -8.00
CA ILE A 105 3.47 4.99 -9.37
C ILE A 105 4.25 4.16 -10.39
N GLU A 106 5.58 4.07 -10.26
CA GLU A 106 6.42 3.23 -11.12
C GLU A 106 6.02 1.76 -11.06
N LEU A 107 5.68 1.24 -9.87
CA LEU A 107 5.18 -0.12 -9.71
C LEU A 107 3.84 -0.32 -10.45
N LEU A 108 2.95 0.66 -10.43
CA LEU A 108 1.69 0.62 -11.17
C LEU A 108 1.94 0.62 -12.69
N ILE A 109 2.90 1.40 -13.18
CA ILE A 109 3.30 1.44 -14.59
C ILE A 109 3.92 0.10 -15.01
N LEU A 110 4.86 -0.43 -14.23
CA LEU A 110 5.54 -1.71 -14.51
C LEU A 110 4.57 -2.90 -14.55
N ARG A 111 3.49 -2.84 -13.77
CA ARG A 111 2.42 -3.84 -13.77
C ARG A 111 1.39 -3.65 -14.90
N GLY A 112 1.52 -2.59 -15.70
CA GLY A 112 0.57 -2.24 -16.75
C GLY A 112 -0.79 -1.76 -16.23
N LEU A 113 -0.88 -1.39 -14.96
CA LEU A 113 -2.12 -0.89 -14.35
C LEU A 113 -2.33 0.60 -14.60
N LEU A 114 -1.25 1.32 -14.88
CA LEU A 114 -1.28 2.76 -15.13
C LEU A 114 -0.51 3.10 -16.40
N SER A 115 -1.19 3.76 -17.34
CA SER A 115 -0.61 4.22 -18.61
C SER A 115 -0.24 5.70 -18.47
N CYS A 116 0.94 5.97 -17.93
CA CYS A 116 1.48 7.32 -17.81
C CYS A 116 3.02 7.28 -17.82
N ARG A 117 3.65 8.45 -17.93
CA ARG A 117 5.09 8.62 -17.73
C ARG A 117 5.37 9.67 -16.66
N ILE A 118 6.44 9.48 -15.90
CA ILE A 118 6.92 10.47 -14.95
C ILE A 118 8.06 11.25 -15.63
N GLU A 119 7.90 12.57 -15.75
CA GLU A 119 8.93 13.50 -16.24
C GLU A 119 9.12 14.61 -15.20
N ASP A 120 10.35 14.75 -14.72
CA ASP A 120 10.72 15.63 -13.59
C ASP A 120 9.81 15.40 -12.36
N ASN A 121 8.92 16.34 -12.09
CA ASN A 121 7.96 16.32 -10.97
C ASN A 121 6.50 16.21 -11.46
N LYS A 122 6.30 15.65 -12.65
CA LYS A 122 4.98 15.54 -13.29
C LYS A 122 4.71 14.13 -13.77
N ILE A 123 3.45 13.74 -13.61
CA ILE A 123 2.83 12.58 -14.23
C ILE A 123 2.14 13.08 -15.49
N LEU A 124 2.47 12.48 -16.64
CA LEU A 124 1.88 12.79 -17.94
C LEU A 124 1.06 11.59 -18.40
N PHE A 125 -0.21 11.83 -18.72
CA PHE A 125 -1.18 10.79 -19.08
C PHE A 125 -1.23 10.54 -20.58
#